data_AF-A0A0G1QG33-F1
#
_entry.id   AF-A0A0G1QG33-F1
#
_cell.length_a   1.000
_cell.length_b   1.000
_cell.length_c   1.000
_cell.angle_alpha   90.00
_cell.angle_beta   90.00
_cell.angle_gamma   90.00
#
_symmetry.space_group_name_H-M   'P 1'
#
loop_
_entity.id
_entity.type
_entity.pdbx_description
1 polymer ?
#
loop_
_entity_poly.entity_id
_entity_poly.type
_entity_poly.pdbx_seq_one_letter_code
_entity_poly.pdbx_strand_id
1 'polypeptide(L)'
;MIYVILDNGKELAKTALGAEGYVPWEKVKQTGDVIRRLKQEGFRVIALEQDRRAINIRDYRLRHSQKYALIVGYEVRGIDKRILSRCDKIIYIPMFGKKESLNVSVAFGVAGYLLKFKKQTAKSKNIKQSSKIK
;
A
#
# COMPACT_ATOMS: atom_id res chain seq x y z
N MET A 1 -10.82 5.70 3.93
CA MET A 1 -10.87 5.79 2.46
C MET A 1 -9.49 5.45 1.94
N ILE A 2 -9.38 4.54 0.96
CA ILE A 2 -8.12 4.15 0.32
C ILE A 2 -8.16 4.74 -1.09
N TYR A 3 -7.23 5.64 -1.40
CA TYR A 3 -7.04 6.18 -2.74
C TYR A 3 -5.93 5.39 -3.45
N VAL A 4 -6.10 5.02 -4.73
CA VAL A 4 -5.15 4.18 -5.46
C VAL A 4 -4.50 4.99 -6.58
N ILE A 5 -3.16 4.96 -6.65
CA ILE A 5 -2.42 5.56 -7.76
C ILE A 5 -1.75 4.46 -8.57
N LEU A 6 -2.05 4.42 -9.87
CA LEU A 6 -1.41 3.55 -10.85
C LEU A 6 -0.36 4.34 -11.63
N ASP A 7 0.88 3.84 -11.66
CA ASP A 7 1.91 4.41 -12.52
C ASP A 7 1.74 3.85 -13.94
N ASN A 8 1.05 4.60 -14.79
CA ASN A 8 1.01 4.48 -16.25
C ASN A 8 0.61 3.12 -16.86
N GLY A 9 -0.71 2.84 -16.94
CA GLY A 9 -1.29 1.72 -17.70
C GLY A 9 -2.15 2.18 -18.89
N LYS A 10 -2.15 1.41 -19.99
CA LYS A 10 -3.08 1.57 -21.13
C LYS A 10 -4.31 0.67 -20.94
N GLU A 11 -5.48 1.19 -21.32
CA GLU A 11 -6.81 0.52 -21.41
C GLU A 11 -7.47 0.09 -20.09
N LEU A 12 -7.96 1.07 -19.31
CA LEU A 12 -8.80 0.86 -18.11
C LEU A 12 -10.17 0.24 -18.44
N ALA A 13 -10.83 0.70 -19.51
CA ALA A 13 -12.20 0.32 -19.83
C ALA A 13 -12.39 -1.18 -20.16
N LYS A 14 -11.38 -1.84 -20.74
CA LYS A 14 -11.47 -3.26 -21.11
C LYS A 14 -11.38 -4.21 -19.90
N THR A 15 -10.77 -3.76 -18.81
CA THR A 15 -10.48 -4.60 -17.64
C THR A 15 -11.38 -4.28 -16.44
N ALA A 16 -11.96 -3.09 -16.39
CA ALA A 16 -12.79 -2.63 -15.28
C ALA A 16 -14.23 -3.18 -15.29
N LEU A 17 -14.70 -3.77 -16.41
CA LEU A 17 -16.04 -4.39 -16.54
C LEU A 17 -17.18 -3.50 -16.00
N GLY A 18 -17.13 -2.18 -16.20
CA GLY A 18 -18.14 -1.22 -15.74
C GLY A 18 -17.89 -0.65 -14.34
N ALA A 19 -16.88 -1.12 -13.60
CA ALA A 19 -16.52 -0.58 -12.28
C ALA A 19 -16.05 0.88 -12.34
N GLU A 20 -15.56 1.34 -13.50
CA GLU A 20 -15.16 2.72 -13.75
C GLU A 20 -16.31 3.73 -13.60
N GLY A 21 -17.56 3.28 -13.69
CA GLY A 21 -18.75 4.09 -13.43
C GLY A 21 -19.11 4.25 -11.95
N TYR A 22 -18.58 3.38 -11.08
CA TYR A 22 -18.92 3.35 -9.65
C TYR A 22 -17.75 3.76 -8.74
N VAL A 23 -16.51 3.64 -9.24
CA VAL A 23 -15.30 4.01 -8.50
C VAL A 23 -14.68 5.24 -9.16
N PRO A 24 -14.62 6.39 -8.46
CA PRO A 24 -13.97 7.59 -9.00
C PRO A 24 -12.52 7.30 -9.34
N TRP A 25 -12.11 7.70 -10.54
CA TRP A 25 -10.74 7.55 -11.02
C TRP A 25 -10.32 8.80 -11.79
N GLU A 26 -9.02 9.06 -11.82
CA GLU A 26 -8.44 10.12 -12.65
C GLU A 26 -7.14 9.63 -13.26
N LYS A 27 -6.83 10.12 -14.46
CA LYS A 27 -5.51 9.93 -15.08
C LYS A 27 -4.69 11.20 -14.91
N VAL A 28 -3.51 11.05 -14.32
CA VAL A 28 -2.57 12.15 -14.09
C VAL A 28 -1.27 11.96 -14.86
N LYS A 29 -0.58 13.06 -15.13
CA LYS A 29 0.74 13.02 -15.78
C LYS A 29 1.87 12.73 -14.79
N GLN A 30 1.74 13.16 -13.54
CA GLN A 30 2.79 13.07 -12.53
C GLN A 30 2.24 12.59 -11.18
N THR A 31 2.62 11.36 -10.81
CA THR A 31 2.31 10.75 -9.49
C THR A 31 2.76 11.63 -8.32
N GLY A 32 3.89 12.34 -8.50
CA GLY A 32 4.43 13.23 -7.49
C GLY A 32 3.51 14.40 -7.12
N ASP A 33 2.65 14.86 -8.03
CA ASP A 33 1.71 15.97 -7.78
C ASP A 33 0.51 15.50 -6.98
N VAL A 34 -0.01 14.31 -7.32
CA VAL A 34 -1.09 13.65 -6.59
C VAL A 34 -0.68 13.37 -5.14
N ILE A 35 0.56 12.91 -4.92
CA ILE A 35 1.07 12.68 -3.56
C ILE A 35 1.07 13.98 -2.74
N ARG A 36 1.51 15.10 -3.33
CA ARG A 36 1.51 16.39 -2.62
C ARG A 36 0.09 16.83 -2.27
N ARG A 37 -0.85 16.76 -3.22
CA ARG A 37 -2.26 17.10 -3.02
C ARG A 37 -2.90 16.22 -1.92
N LEU A 38 -2.75 14.90 -2.02
CA LEU A 38 -3.30 13.97 -1.03
C LEU A 38 -2.73 14.22 0.38
N LYS A 39 -1.44 14.52 0.51
CA LYS A 39 -0.85 14.87 1.80
C LYS A 39 -1.46 16.14 2.39
N GLN A 40 -1.71 17.17 1.57
CA GLN A 40 -2.39 18.40 1.99
C GLN A 40 -3.83 18.13 2.45
N GLU A 41 -4.50 17.15 1.86
CA GLU A 41 -5.85 16.69 2.25
C GLU A 41 -5.88 15.76 3.49
N GLY A 42 -4.72 15.55 4.11
CA GLY A 42 -4.54 14.76 5.32
C GLY A 42 -4.40 13.25 5.09
N PHE A 43 -4.10 12.81 3.87
CA PHE A 43 -3.80 11.40 3.60
C PHE A 43 -2.38 11.02 4.02
N ARG A 44 -2.25 9.83 4.60
CA ARG A 44 -0.99 9.12 4.68
C ARG A 44 -0.79 8.28 3.44
N VAL A 45 0.33 8.47 2.76
CA VAL A 45 0.69 7.78 1.53
C VAL A 45 1.54 6.56 1.84
N ILE A 46 1.07 5.40 1.40
CA ILE A 46 1.71 4.09 1.58
C ILE A 46 2.06 3.55 0.20
N ALA A 47 3.29 3.11 0.00
CA ALA A 47 3.69 2.36 -1.20
C ALA A 47 3.65 0.86 -0.94
N LEU A 48 3.13 0.09 -1.89
CA LEU A 48 3.27 -1.37 -1.95
C LEU A 48 4.41 -1.72 -2.89
N GLU A 49 5.58 -2.03 -2.34
CA GLU A 49 6.79 -2.30 -3.13
C GLU A 49 7.81 -3.12 -2.34
N GLN A 50 8.64 -3.89 -3.04
CA GLN A 50 9.83 -4.50 -2.47
C GLN A 50 10.95 -3.48 -2.35
N ASP A 51 11.17 -2.99 -1.13
CA ASP A 51 12.24 -2.06 -0.80
C ASP A 51 12.88 -2.50 0.53
N ARG A 52 14.18 -2.24 0.73
CA ARG A 52 14.88 -2.56 1.99
C ARG A 52 14.27 -1.85 3.21
N ARG A 53 13.57 -0.74 3.00
CA ARG A 53 12.87 0.04 4.03
C ARG A 53 11.43 -0.44 4.24
N ALA A 54 10.97 -1.43 3.47
CA ALA A 54 9.60 -1.89 3.50
C ALA A 54 9.29 -2.68 4.77
N ILE A 55 8.13 -2.42 5.34
CA ILE A 55 7.60 -3.16 6.48
C ILE A 55 6.76 -4.31 5.94
N ASN A 56 6.86 -5.50 6.54
CA ASN A 56 5.98 -6.59 6.17
C ASN A 56 4.52 -6.17 6.37
N ILE A 57 3.68 -6.34 5.35
CA ILE A 57 2.27 -5.95 5.40
C ILE A 57 1.54 -6.61 6.58
N ARG A 58 2.01 -7.76 7.08
CA ARG A 58 1.49 -8.47 8.27
C ARG A 58 1.78 -7.73 9.59
N ASP A 59 2.73 -6.82 9.61
CA ASP A 59 3.09 -6.04 10.79
C ASP A 59 2.55 -4.61 10.73
N TYR A 60 2.19 -4.13 9.54
CA TYR A 60 1.57 -2.83 9.38
C TYR A 60 0.08 -2.81 9.77
N ARG A 61 -0.39 -1.72 10.38
CA ARG A 61 -1.78 -1.51 10.80
C ARG A 61 -2.25 -0.11 10.43
N LEU A 62 -3.42 -0.03 9.80
CA LEU A 62 -4.11 1.24 9.57
C LEU A 62 -4.76 1.73 10.87
N ARG A 63 -4.70 3.04 11.11
CA ARG A 63 -5.40 3.72 12.20
C ARG A 63 -6.76 4.17 11.69
N HIS A 64 -7.84 3.86 12.41
CA HIS A 64 -9.21 4.16 11.96
C HIS A 64 -9.48 5.65 11.73
N SER A 65 -8.84 6.54 12.49
CA SER A 65 -8.99 8.00 12.35
C SER A 65 -8.16 8.63 11.22
N GLN A 66 -7.42 7.83 10.45
CA GLN A 66 -6.48 8.33 9.45
C GLN A 66 -6.94 8.00 8.02
N LYS A 67 -6.81 8.98 7.12
CA LYS A 67 -6.98 8.76 5.66
C LYS A 67 -5.72 8.15 5.07
N TYR A 68 -5.88 7.22 4.12
CA TYR A 68 -4.75 6.50 3.51
C TYR A 68 -4.83 6.49 1.98
N ALA A 69 -3.69 6.62 1.33
CA ALA A 69 -3.53 6.40 -0.10
C ALA A 69 -2.54 5.28 -0.31
N LEU A 70 -2.89 4.28 -1.12
CA LEU A 70 -2.04 3.16 -1.49
C LEU A 70 -1.51 3.38 -2.90
N ILE A 71 -0.20 3.42 -3.05
CA ILE A 71 0.47 3.47 -4.34
C ILE A 71 0.91 2.05 -4.70
N VAL A 72 0.61 1.64 -5.92
CA VAL A 72 1.06 0.38 -6.49
C VAL A 72 1.87 0.67 -7.76
N GLY A 73 2.89 -0.16 -8.01
CA GLY A 73 3.82 0.05 -9.12
C GLY A 73 3.28 -0.38 -10.48
N TYR A 74 4.00 0.02 -11.52
CA TYR A 74 3.79 -0.48 -12.88
C TYR A 74 4.31 -1.92 -13.03
N GLU A 75 3.64 -2.78 -13.80
CA GLU A 75 3.93 -4.22 -13.89
C GLU A 75 5.40 -4.54 -14.15
N VAL A 76 6.09 -3.72 -14.94
CA VAL A 76 7.47 -3.98 -15.35
C VAL A 76 8.47 -3.19 -14.51
N ARG A 77 8.11 -1.99 -14.05
CA ARG A 77 9.08 -1.04 -13.45
C ARG A 77 8.90 -0.83 -11.95
N GLY A 78 7.84 -1.37 -11.36
CA GLY A 78 7.49 -1.10 -9.97
C GLY A 78 7.21 0.39 -9.76
N ILE A 79 7.58 0.90 -8.58
CA ILE A 79 7.46 2.30 -8.20
C ILE A 79 8.82 3.01 -8.30
N ASP A 80 8.87 4.15 -9.00
CA ASP A 80 10.09 4.98 -9.09
C ASP A 80 10.61 5.37 -7.68
N LYS A 81 11.93 5.28 -7.47
CA LYS A 81 12.58 5.57 -6.18
C LYS A 81 12.28 6.98 -5.66
N ARG A 82 12.08 7.97 -6.54
CA ARG A 82 11.69 9.36 -6.19
C ARG A 82 10.25 9.43 -5.69
N ILE A 83 9.39 8.51 -6.10
CA ILE A 83 8.04 8.37 -5.58
C ILE A 83 8.07 7.66 -4.23
N LEU A 84 8.85 6.58 -4.11
CA LEU A 84 9.05 5.89 -2.82
C LEU A 84 9.57 6.82 -1.73
N SER A 85 10.51 7.71 -2.04
CA SER A 85 11.04 8.68 -1.06
C SER A 85 10.00 9.71 -0.59
N ARG A 86 8.91 9.90 -1.34
CA ARG A 86 7.80 10.78 -0.97
C ARG A 86 6.70 10.06 -0.19
N CYS A 87 6.73 8.74 -0.09
CA CYS A 87 5.76 7.96 0.66
C CYS A 87 6.05 8.00 2.16
N ASP A 88 5.01 7.99 2.99
CA ASP A 88 5.15 7.99 4.45
C ASP A 88 5.56 6.61 4.97
N LYS A 89 5.13 5.56 4.29
CA LYS A 89 5.52 4.16 4.55
C LYS A 89 5.64 3.38 3.26
N ILE A 90 6.50 2.37 3.29
CA ILE A 90 6.59 1.33 2.27
C ILE A 90 6.23 0.02 2.95
N ILE A 91 5.35 -0.76 2.33
CA ILE A 91 4.96 -2.09 2.78
C ILE A 91 5.21 -3.09 1.65
N TYR A 92 5.48 -4.34 2.02
CA TYR A 92 5.62 -5.42 1.05
C TYR A 92 4.78 -6.64 1.45
N ILE A 93 4.34 -7.39 0.45
CA ILE A 93 3.73 -8.71 0.65
C ILE A 93 4.88 -9.74 0.69
N PRO A 94 5.03 -10.50 1.78
CA PRO A 94 6.03 -11.56 1.83
C PRO A 94 5.72 -12.63 0.79
N MET A 95 6.71 -12.93 -0.04
CA MET A 95 6.64 -13.92 -1.10
C MET A 95 7.56 -15.10 -0.78
N PHE A 96 7.14 -16.29 -1.19
CA PHE A 96 7.92 -17.52 -1.09
C PHE A 96 8.09 -18.10 -2.50
N GLY A 97 9.25 -18.69 -2.77
CA GLY A 97 9.57 -19.28 -4.08
C GLY A 97 10.45 -18.39 -4.95
N LYS A 98 10.56 -18.73 -6.24
CA LYS A 98 11.53 -18.11 -7.18
C LYS A 98 11.08 -16.78 -7.76
N LYS A 99 9.78 -16.45 -7.67
CA LYS A 99 9.25 -15.20 -8.25
C LYS A 99 9.42 -14.06 -7.27
N GLU A 100 9.87 -12.93 -7.82
CA GLU A 100 10.16 -11.72 -7.04
C GLU A 100 8.94 -10.81 -6.90
N SER A 101 7.88 -10.99 -7.69
CA SER A 101 6.68 -10.15 -7.60
C SER A 101 5.39 -10.90 -7.94
N LEU A 102 4.28 -10.40 -7.38
CA LEU A 102 2.93 -10.76 -7.80
C LEU A 102 2.51 -9.85 -8.95
N ASN A 103 1.53 -10.29 -9.75
CA ASN A 103 0.81 -9.40 -10.65
C ASN A 103 0.25 -8.20 -9.86
N VAL A 104 0.33 -6.98 -10.41
CA VAL A 104 -0.04 -5.75 -9.69
C VAL A 104 -1.49 -5.77 -9.20
N SER A 105 -2.43 -6.30 -9.98
CA SER A 105 -3.85 -6.38 -9.59
C SER A 105 -4.05 -7.35 -8.42
N VAL A 106 -3.33 -8.49 -8.44
CA VAL A 106 -3.33 -9.48 -7.35
C VAL A 106 -2.70 -8.88 -6.09
N ALA A 107 -1.55 -8.20 -6.24
CA ALA A 107 -0.88 -7.52 -5.14
C ALA A 107 -1.78 -6.46 -4.50
N PHE A 108 -2.45 -5.65 -5.32
CA PHE A 108 -3.42 -4.66 -4.87
C PHE A 108 -4.60 -5.31 -4.12
N GLY A 109 -5.20 -6.36 -4.67
CA GLY A 109 -6.30 -7.08 -4.02
C GLY A 109 -5.90 -7.66 -2.65
N VAL A 110 -4.76 -8.35 -2.58
CA VAL A 110 -4.22 -8.91 -1.33
C VAL A 110 -3.92 -7.79 -0.32
N ALA A 111 -3.26 -6.72 -0.75
CA ALA A 111 -2.90 -5.63 0.15
C ALA A 111 -4.15 -4.89 0.66
N GLY A 112 -5.08 -4.55 -0.23
CA GLY A 112 -6.34 -3.90 0.13
C GLY A 112 -7.14 -4.72 1.13
N TYR A 113 -7.29 -6.02 0.88
CA TYR A 113 -7.99 -6.93 1.78
C TYR A 113 -7.31 -7.03 3.15
N LEU A 114 -5.99 -7.28 3.19
CA LEU A 114 -5.23 -7.39 4.44
C LEU A 114 -5.22 -6.10 5.24
N LEU A 115 -5.11 -4.94 4.59
CA LEU A 115 -5.12 -3.65 5.29
C LEU A 115 -6.50 -3.30 5.85
N LYS A 116 -7.58 -3.66 5.15
CA LYS A 116 -8.96 -3.33 5.54
C LYS A 116 -9.51 -4.25 6.60
N PHE A 117 -9.30 -5.56 6.47
CA PHE A 117 -9.98 -6.59 7.28
C PHE A 117 -9.09 -7.26 8.32
N LYS A 118 -7.89 -6.70 8.57
CA LYS A 118 -7.06 -7.16 9.67
C LYS A 118 -7.78 -6.97 10.99
N LYS A 119 -8.05 -8.08 11.68
CA LYS A 119 -8.45 -8.03 13.09
C LYS A 119 -7.33 -7.36 13.89
N GLN A 120 -7.69 -6.41 14.74
CA GLN A 120 -6.79 -5.91 15.77
C GLN A 120 -6.60 -7.05 16.77
N THR A 121 -5.56 -7.86 16.59
CA THR A 121 -5.14 -8.79 17.63
C THR A 121 -4.65 -7.94 18.80
N ALA A 122 -5.28 -8.11 19.97
CA ALA A 122 -4.86 -7.47 21.19
C ALA A 122 -3.35 -7.69 21.37
N LYS A 123 -2.60 -6.61 21.65
CA LYS A 123 -1.15 -6.64 21.92
C LYS A 123 -0.80 -7.85 22.78
N SER A 124 0.22 -8.61 22.36
CA SER A 124 0.98 -9.48 23.25
C SER A 124 1.55 -8.61 24.39
N LYS A 125 0.79 -8.48 25.48
CA LYS A 125 1.30 -8.13 26.81
C LYS A 125 1.99 -9.41 27.30
N ASN A 126 3.32 -9.46 27.23
CA ASN A 126 4.21 -10.14 28.19
C ASN A 126 5.62 -10.35 27.60
N ILE A 127 6.44 -9.29 27.63
CA ILE A 127 7.90 -9.43 27.79
C ILE A 127 8.37 -8.25 28.67
N LYS A 128 7.91 -8.19 29.92
CA LYS A 128 8.57 -7.49 31.05
C LYS A 128 8.06 -8.05 32.37
N GLN A 129 8.24 -9.34 32.61
CA GLN A 129 8.18 -9.89 33.96
C GLN A 129 9.02 -11.17 34.07
N SER A 130 10.33 -11.04 33.89
CA SER A 130 11.33 -11.94 34.49
C SER A 130 12.72 -11.34 34.36
N SER A 131 13.03 -10.37 35.23
CA SER A 131 14.41 -10.05 35.64
C SER A 131 14.42 -9.49 37.06
N LYS A 132 13.56 -10.07 37.91
CA LYS A 132 13.74 -10.13 39.36
C LYS A 132 13.46 -11.58 39.74
N ILE A 133 14.52 -12.35 39.94
CA ILE A 133 14.71 -13.33 41.01
C ILE A 133 16.13 -13.88 40.84
N LYS A 134 16.91 -13.68 41.91
CA LYS A 134 18.32 -14.00 42.18
C LYS A 134 19.33 -12.99 41.65
#